data_AF-A0A7X3FJ21-F1
#
_entry.id   AF-A0A7X3FJ21-F1
#
_cell.length_a   1.000
_cell.length_b   1.000
_cell.length_c   1.000
_cell.angle_alpha   90.00
_cell.angle_beta   90.00
_cell.angle_gamma   90.00
#
_symmetry.space_group_name_H-M   'P 1'
#
loop_
_entity.id
_entity.type
_entity.pdbx_description
1 polymer ?
#
loop_
_entity_poly.entity_id
_entity_poly.type
_entity_poly.pdbx_seq_one_letter_code
_entity_poly.pdbx_strand_id
1 'polypeptide(L)'
;MVKCTNHDAVASYDEIYSSLWNGDIVQYVDATGDTYHSQVVWNYGGPDKTMNVAQHSTNDRYWGLDMGLRTEIKNRQYEGGHVTILKIKKNA
;
A
#
# COMPACT_ATOMS: atom_id res chain seq x y z
N MET A 1 10.65 -1.82 -9.35
CA MET A 1 9.96 -0.89 -8.45
C MET A 1 8.86 -0.24 -9.26
N VAL A 2 7.59 -0.45 -8.91
CA VAL A 2 6.46 0.24 -9.55
C VAL A 2 6.22 1.52 -8.75
N LYS A 3 6.19 2.66 -9.43
CA LYS A 3 5.96 3.99 -8.85
C LYS A 3 4.79 4.62 -9.60
N CYS A 4 3.70 4.88 -8.89
CA CYS A 4 2.56 5.66 -9.41
C CYS A 4 2.28 6.81 -8.44
N THR A 5 1.73 7.91 -8.95
CA THR A 5 1.28 9.00 -8.05
C THR A 5 0.19 8.48 -7.12
N ASN A 6 0.01 9.12 -5.97
CA ASN A 6 -1.09 8.73 -5.06
C ASN A 6 -2.47 8.79 -5.75
N HIS A 7 -2.64 9.72 -6.70
CA HIS A 7 -3.85 9.83 -7.50
C HIS A 7 -4.02 8.63 -8.45
N ASP A 8 -2.98 8.31 -9.21
CA ASP A 8 -3.01 7.22 -10.20
C ASP A 8 -3.09 5.84 -9.55
N ALA A 9 -2.60 5.71 -8.31
CA ALA A 9 -2.66 4.47 -7.53
C ALA A 9 -4.11 4.00 -7.28
N VAL A 10 -5.08 4.92 -7.19
CA VAL A 10 -6.50 4.57 -7.05
C VAL A 10 -7.03 3.91 -8.32
N ALA A 11 -6.72 4.48 -9.48
CA ALA A 11 -7.13 3.95 -10.78
C ALA A 11 -6.39 2.65 -11.11
N SER A 12 -5.15 2.51 -10.67
CA SER A 12 -4.27 1.37 -10.93
C SER A 12 -4.40 0.26 -9.87
N TYR A 13 -5.39 0.33 -8.97
CA TYR A 13 -5.48 -0.59 -7.83
C TYR A 13 -5.52 -2.06 -8.24
N ASP A 14 -6.22 -2.42 -9.32
CA ASP A 14 -6.27 -3.81 -9.78
C ASP A 14 -4.90 -4.34 -10.24
N GLU A 15 -4.09 -3.48 -10.87
CA GLU A 15 -2.72 -3.82 -11.25
C GLU A 15 -1.82 -3.95 -10.02
N ILE A 16 -1.92 -3.00 -9.08
CA ILE A 16 -1.21 -3.05 -7.79
C ILE A 16 -1.56 -4.36 -7.07
N TYR A 17 -2.86 -4.68 -6.98
CA TYR A 17 -3.39 -5.87 -6.32
C TYR A 17 -2.83 -7.15 -6.92
N SER A 18 -2.89 -7.28 -8.25
CA SER A 18 -2.39 -8.47 -8.96
C SER A 18 -0.88 -8.62 -8.90
N SER A 19 -0.14 -7.52 -8.71
CA SER A 19 1.31 -7.57 -8.63
C SER A 19 1.81 -8.02 -7.26
N LEU A 20 1.16 -7.61 -6.16
CA LEU A 20 1.60 -7.78 -4.78
C LEU A 20 1.48 -9.23 -4.31
N TRP A 21 2.37 -9.63 -3.39
CA TRP A 21 2.30 -10.88 -2.63
C TRP A 21 2.40 -10.64 -1.13
N ASN A 22 2.00 -11.63 -0.32
CA ASN A 22 2.17 -11.57 1.14
C ASN A 22 3.64 -11.35 1.49
N GLY A 23 3.88 -10.36 2.36
CA GLY A 23 5.20 -9.89 2.74
C GLY A 23 5.74 -8.75 1.88
N ASP A 24 5.20 -8.46 0.68
CA ASP A 24 5.60 -7.27 -0.08
C ASP A 24 5.32 -5.99 0.72
N ILE A 25 6.09 -4.93 0.44
CA ILE A 25 5.98 -3.66 1.14
C ILE A 25 5.39 -2.62 0.19
N VAL A 26 4.38 -1.91 0.69
CA VAL A 26 3.86 -0.68 0.09
C VAL A 26 4.40 0.49 0.87
N GLN A 27 5.07 1.41 0.18
CA GLN A 27 5.60 2.65 0.77
C GLN A 27 4.90 3.86 0.17
N TYR A 28 4.65 4.85 1.02
CA TYR A 28 4.17 6.15 0.60
C TYR A 28 5.32 7.15 0.76
N VAL A 29 5.60 7.82 -0.33
CA VAL A 29 6.72 8.74 -0.48
C VAL A 29 6.15 10.10 -0.81
N ASP A 30 6.61 11.13 -0.11
CA ASP A 30 6.14 12.49 -0.31
C ASP A 30 6.69 13.12 -1.61
N ALA A 31 6.43 14.42 -1.77
CA ALA A 31 6.91 15.19 -2.92
C ALA A 31 8.44 15.44 -2.91
N THR A 32 9.12 15.34 -1.76
CA THR A 32 10.59 15.49 -1.67
C THR A 32 11.32 14.19 -1.95
N GLY A 33 10.60 13.06 -1.96
CA GLY A 33 11.17 11.74 -2.20
C GLY A 33 11.46 10.97 -0.92
N ASP A 34 11.01 11.47 0.22
CA ASP A 34 11.19 10.82 1.52
C ASP A 34 10.02 9.89 1.83
N THR A 35 10.34 8.69 2.30
CA THR A 35 9.31 7.74 2.75
C THR A 35 8.78 8.17 4.10
N TYR A 36 7.50 8.55 4.17
CA TYR A 36 6.84 8.92 5.42
C TYR A 36 6.02 7.78 6.03
N HIS A 37 5.67 6.77 5.23
CA HIS A 37 4.92 5.62 5.74
C HIS A 37 5.22 4.34 4.95
N SER A 38 5.24 3.20 5.62
CA SER A 38 5.50 1.87 5.04
C SER A 38 4.60 0.83 5.68
N GLN A 39 4.05 -0.05 4.86
CA GLN A 39 3.11 -1.08 5.27
C GLN A 39 3.49 -2.41 4.62
N VAL A 40 3.25 -3.51 5.33
CA VAL A 40 3.54 -4.86 4.84
C VAL A 40 2.23 -5.53 4.45
N VAL A 41 2.17 -6.13 3.27
CA VAL A 41 0.99 -6.92 2.88
C VAL A 41 0.91 -8.18 3.73
N TRP A 42 -0.20 -8.35 4.45
CA TRP A 42 -0.37 -9.41 5.45
C TRP A 42 -1.37 -10.49 5.03
N ASN A 43 -2.46 -10.12 4.35
CA ASN A 43 -3.52 -11.06 4.00
C ASN A 43 -4.17 -10.77 2.63
N TYR A 44 -4.56 -11.85 1.94
CA TYR A 44 -5.24 -11.87 0.63
C TYR A 44 -6.62 -12.52 0.72
N GLY A 45 -7.53 -12.03 -0.11
CA GLY A 45 -8.63 -12.84 -0.63
C GLY A 45 -10.01 -12.46 -0.11
N GLY A 46 -11.00 -13.20 -0.58
CA GLY A 46 -12.42 -12.87 -0.50
C GLY A 46 -12.99 -12.43 -1.85
N PRO A 47 -14.31 -12.48 -2.04
CA PRO A 47 -14.97 -12.12 -3.30
C PRO A 47 -14.69 -10.67 -3.75
N ASP A 48 -14.27 -9.81 -2.83
CA ASP A 48 -14.07 -8.36 -3.07
C ASP A 48 -12.62 -7.96 -3.36
N LYS A 49 -11.71 -8.91 -3.60
CA LYS A 49 -10.25 -8.65 -3.76
C LYS A 49 -9.67 -7.88 -2.56
N THR A 50 -9.98 -8.36 -1.35
CA THR A 50 -9.47 -7.76 -0.13
C THR A 50 -7.96 -7.98 -0.04
N MET A 51 -7.23 -6.89 0.20
CA MET A 51 -5.81 -6.91 0.51
C MET A 51 -5.59 -6.11 1.78
N ASN A 52 -5.17 -6.76 2.85
CA ASN A 52 -4.92 -6.11 4.12
C ASN A 52 -3.43 -5.85 4.31
N VAL A 53 -3.12 -4.74 4.95
CA VAL A 53 -1.76 -4.34 5.27
C VAL A 53 -1.57 -4.21 6.77
N ALA A 54 -0.43 -4.69 7.25
CA ALA A 54 0.05 -4.48 8.60
C ALA A 54 0.92 -3.22 8.65
N GLN A 55 0.74 -2.43 9.71
CA GLN A 55 1.46 -1.18 9.92
C GLN A 55 1.76 -0.96 11.41
N HIS A 56 2.77 -0.12 11.69
CA HIS A 56 2.92 0.52 12.98
C HIS A 56 2.57 1.99 12.86
N SER A 57 1.97 2.55 13.91
CA SER A 57 1.60 3.95 14.00
C SER A 57 1.96 4.50 15.37
N THR A 58 2.28 5.79 15.44
CA THR A 58 2.40 6.50 16.73
C THR A 58 1.05 6.81 17.36
N ASN A 59 -0.05 6.55 16.64
CA ASN A 59 -1.41 6.71 17.13
C ASN A 59 -2.00 5.32 17.42
N ASP A 60 -2.24 5.07 18.71
CA ASP A 60 -2.73 3.81 19.29
C ASP A 60 -4.02 3.31 18.65
N ARG A 61 -4.85 4.20 18.08
CA ARG A 61 -6.10 3.82 17.41
C ARG A 61 -5.88 3.03 16.12
N TYR A 62 -4.69 3.11 15.53
CA TYR A 62 -4.34 2.39 14.31
C TYR A 62 -3.58 1.08 14.58
N TRP A 63 -3.31 0.76 15.85
CA TRP A 63 -2.69 -0.53 16.20
C TRP A 63 -3.68 -1.68 16.01
N GLY A 64 -3.22 -2.74 15.36
CA GLY A 64 -4.02 -3.95 15.13
C GLY A 64 -5.19 -3.77 14.16
N LEU A 65 -5.28 -2.64 13.44
CA LEU A 65 -6.28 -2.47 12.41
C LEU A 65 -5.87 -3.24 11.15
N ASP A 66 -6.70 -4.22 10.78
CA ASP A 66 -6.70 -4.83 9.46
C ASP A 66 -7.31 -3.84 8.45
N MET A 67 -6.51 -2.89 7.98
CA MET A 67 -6.94 -1.93 6.97
C MET A 67 -6.75 -2.49 5.56
N GLY A 68 -7.78 -2.35 4.74
CA GLY A 68 -7.70 -2.64 3.32
C GLY A 68 -6.81 -1.63 2.60
N LEU A 69 -5.84 -2.12 1.82
CA LEU A 69 -4.92 -1.30 1.04
C LEU A 69 -5.65 -0.32 0.11
N ARG A 70 -6.79 -0.72 -0.46
CA ARG A 70 -7.62 0.17 -1.29
C ARG A 70 -8.08 1.40 -0.54
N THR A 71 -8.50 1.23 0.71
CA THR A 71 -8.92 2.32 1.58
C THR A 71 -7.74 3.22 1.90
N GLU A 72 -6.57 2.64 2.19
CA GLU A 72 -5.35 3.39 2.47
C GLU A 72 -4.89 4.25 1.29
N ILE A 73 -4.89 3.70 0.07
CA ILE A 73 -4.56 4.43 -1.15
C ILE A 73 -5.59 5.53 -1.41
N LYS A 74 -6.89 5.23 -1.23
CA LYS A 74 -7.97 6.22 -1.44
C LYS A 74 -7.90 7.38 -0.45
N ASN A 75 -7.58 7.13 0.82
CA ASN A 75 -7.43 8.18 1.82
C ASN A 75 -6.31 9.17 1.47
N ARG A 76 -5.32 8.73 0.70
CA ARG A 76 -4.14 9.51 0.31
C ARG A 76 -4.20 10.06 -1.13
N GLN A 77 -5.30 9.84 -1.85
CA GLN A 77 -5.40 10.14 -3.29
C GLN A 77 -5.12 11.60 -3.69
N TYR A 78 -5.23 12.53 -2.73
CA TYR A 78 -4.98 13.96 -2.93
C TYR A 78 -3.73 14.45 -2.18
N GLU A 79 -3.00 13.57 -1.50
CA GLU A 79 -1.70 13.88 -0.93
C GLU A 79 -0.67 13.94 -2.05
N GLY A 80 0.18 14.97 -2.04
CA GLY A 80 1.31 15.05 -2.97
C GLY A 80 2.32 13.95 -2.69
N GLY A 81 2.68 13.17 -3.71
CA GLY A 81 3.59 12.04 -3.53
C GLY A 81 3.29 10.86 -4.44
N HIS A 82 3.87 9.72 -4.08
CA HIS A 82 3.78 8.48 -4.85
C HIS A 82 3.72 7.24 -3.95
N VAL A 83 3.03 6.22 -4.47
CA VAL A 83 3.04 4.87 -3.92
C VAL A 83 4.17 4.08 -4.59
N THR A 84 5.01 3.46 -3.78
CA THR A 84 6.13 2.63 -4.21
C THR A 84 5.93 1.20 -3.73
N ILE A 85 6.09 0.23 -4.64
CA ILE A 85 6.03 -1.19 -4.32
C ILE A 85 7.44 -1.78 -4.26
N LEU A 86 7.78 -2.36 -3.10
CA LEU A 86 8.98 -3.16 -2.89
C LEU A 86 8.61 -4.63 -2.79
N LYS A 87 9.23 -5.45 -3.65
CA LYS A 87 9.03 -6.90 -3.66
C LYS A 87 10.04 -7.56 -2.72
N ILE A 88 9.57 -8.28 -1.70
CA ILE A 88 10.47 -9.03 -0.81
C ILE A 88 10.88 -10.35 -1.48
N LYS A 89 9.94 -11.02 -2.15
CA LYS A 89 10.26 -12.19 -2.97
C LYS A 89 10.26 -11.79 -4.43
N LYS A 90 11.37 -12.03 -5.12
CA LYS A 90 11.40 -11.98 -6.57
C LYS A 90 10.59 -13.16 -7.08
N ASN A 91 9.52 -12.93 -7.82
CA ASN A 91 8.89 -14.01 -8.57
C ASN A 91 9.95 -14.59 -9.52
N ALA A 92 10.13 -15.91 -9.44
CA ALA A 92 11.02 -16.66 -10.33
C ALA A 92 10.51 -16.57 -11.77
#